data_AF-A0A1F9IIR6-F1
#
_entry.id   AF-A0A1F9IIR6-F1
#
_cell.length_a   1.000
_cell.length_b   1.000
_cell.length_c   1.000
_cell.angle_alpha   90.00
_cell.angle_beta   90.00
_cell.angle_gamma   90.00
#
_symmetry.space_group_name_H-M   'P 1'
#
loop_
_entity.id
_entity.type
_entity.pdbx_description
1 polymer ?
#
loop_
_entity_poly.entity_id
_entity_poly.type
_entity_poly.pdbx_seq_one_letter_code
_entity_poly.pdbx_strand_id
1 'polypeptide(L)'
;MLSIRWFNQLAKAERDARTADKLVLLFFHSHNCDGCRKTEGTTFVDKQVAEVIERHCMPISLSVTNDQNLTARYKIDLTPTFILTDCEGRELERWVGFLPPEDFIIQLYLALGLAAFHRKRFKDARAAFEWIIDNRPNSVAAPQARYYMGVTLYKSTGDTSHLKRTWTAMRNRYPNDFWTKKASAWS
;
A
#
# COMPACT_ATOMS: atom_id res chain seq x y z
N MET A 1 -22.81 3.87 10.03
CA MET A 1 -22.17 2.97 9.05
C MET A 1 -21.00 3.75 8.48
N LEU A 2 -19.76 3.28 8.62
CA LEU A 2 -18.61 4.01 8.10
C LEU A 2 -18.55 3.81 6.58
N SER A 3 -18.37 4.89 5.83
CA SER A 3 -18.18 4.90 4.38
C SER A 3 -16.97 5.75 4.03
N ILE A 4 -16.32 5.45 2.91
CA ILE A 4 -15.15 6.21 2.44
C ILE A 4 -15.59 7.63 2.05
N ARG A 5 -14.85 8.63 2.54
CA ARG A 5 -15.04 10.05 2.24
C ARG A 5 -14.17 10.45 1.06
N TRP A 6 -14.69 10.18 -0.13
CA TRP A 6 -14.02 10.55 -1.38
C TRP A 6 -13.92 12.06 -1.55
N PHE A 7 -12.72 12.56 -1.78
CA PHE A 7 -12.49 13.92 -2.23
C PHE A 7 -12.95 14.10 -3.68
N ASN A 8 -13.43 15.30 -4.01
CA ASN A 8 -13.84 15.70 -5.36
C ASN A 8 -12.85 16.68 -6.04
N GLN A 9 -11.79 17.07 -5.33
CA GLN A 9 -10.76 17.98 -5.81
C GLN A 9 -9.40 17.51 -5.30
N LEU A 10 -8.49 17.19 -6.22
CA LEU A 10 -7.15 16.70 -5.88
C LEU A 10 -6.39 17.69 -4.97
N ALA A 11 -6.45 18.98 -5.30
CA ALA A 11 -5.79 20.02 -4.50
C ALA A 11 -6.31 20.07 -3.05
N LYS A 12 -7.57 19.70 -2.80
CA LYS A 12 -8.10 19.61 -1.43
C LYS A 12 -7.57 18.36 -0.73
N ALA A 13 -7.58 17.21 -1.41
CA ALA A 13 -7.02 15.97 -0.87
C ALA A 13 -5.54 16.13 -0.49
N GLU A 14 -4.74 16.78 -1.33
CA GLU A 14 -3.31 17.06 -1.09
C GLU A 14 -3.10 18.01 0.11
N ARG A 15 -3.89 19.08 0.23
CA ARG A 15 -3.83 20.00 1.39
C ARG A 15 -4.20 19.31 2.70
N ASP A 16 -5.28 18.53 2.69
CA ASP A 16 -5.75 17.82 3.89
C ASP A 16 -4.77 16.69 4.26
N ALA A 17 -4.18 16.01 3.26
CA ALA A 17 -3.14 15.00 3.47
C ALA A 17 -1.89 15.61 4.12
N ARG A 18 -1.47 16.80 3.69
CA ARG A 18 -0.37 17.54 4.32
C ARG A 18 -0.65 17.86 5.79
N THR A 19 -1.86 18.33 6.08
CA THR A 19 -2.26 18.73 7.44
C THR A 19 -2.36 17.53 8.38
N ALA A 20 -2.85 16.39 7.88
CA ALA A 20 -3.04 15.17 8.66
C ALA A 20 -1.82 14.23 8.65
N ASP A 21 -0.73 14.60 7.98
CA ASP A 21 0.44 13.73 7.71
C ASP A 21 0.05 12.36 7.12
N LYS A 22 -0.89 12.37 6.17
CA LYS A 22 -1.38 11.19 5.44
C LYS A 22 -0.88 11.17 3.99
N LEU A 23 -1.02 10.02 3.34
CA LEU A 23 -0.85 9.90 1.90
C LEU A 23 -2.17 10.20 1.18
N VAL A 24 -2.09 10.49 -0.11
CA VAL A 24 -3.28 10.55 -0.98
C VAL A 24 -3.42 9.21 -1.68
N LEU A 25 -4.61 8.61 -1.62
CA LEU A 25 -4.94 7.40 -2.38
C LEU A 25 -5.72 7.82 -3.62
N LEU A 26 -5.09 7.68 -4.79
CA LEU A 26 -5.74 7.89 -6.08
C LEU A 26 -6.36 6.56 -6.54
N PHE A 27 -7.65 6.56 -6.84
CA PHE A 27 -8.35 5.45 -7.46
C PHE A 27 -8.78 5.85 -8.88
N PHE A 28 -8.05 5.35 -9.88
CA PHE A 28 -8.39 5.55 -11.28
C PHE A 28 -9.34 4.46 -11.77
N HIS A 29 -10.48 4.87 -12.32
CA HIS A 29 -11.56 3.99 -12.77
C HIS A 29 -12.12 4.42 -14.13
N SER A 30 -12.91 3.54 -14.74
CA SER A 30 -13.68 3.83 -15.95
C SER A 30 -15.08 3.21 -15.85
N HIS A 31 -16.05 3.79 -16.56
CA HIS A 31 -17.44 3.31 -16.53
C HIS A 31 -17.61 1.89 -17.11
N ASN A 32 -16.78 1.51 -18.09
CA ASN A 32 -16.83 0.20 -18.72
C ASN A 32 -15.68 -0.71 -18.25
N CYS A 33 -15.62 -0.96 -16.93
CA CYS A 33 -14.56 -1.74 -16.32
C CYS A 33 -15.14 -2.66 -15.23
N ASP A 34 -15.12 -3.98 -15.47
CA ASP A 34 -15.60 -4.98 -14.52
C ASP A 34 -14.83 -4.95 -13.20
N GLY A 35 -13.51 -4.80 -13.26
CA GLY A 35 -12.68 -4.69 -12.06
C GLY A 35 -13.02 -3.46 -11.21
N CYS A 36 -13.44 -2.36 -11.85
CA CYS A 36 -13.82 -1.12 -11.20
C CYS A 36 -15.17 -1.31 -10.49
N ARG A 37 -16.17 -1.83 -11.20
CA ARG A 37 -17.49 -2.17 -10.62
C ARG A 37 -17.35 -3.12 -9.43
N LYS A 38 -16.48 -4.14 -9.55
CA LYS A 38 -16.23 -5.10 -8.46
C LYS A 38 -15.49 -4.46 -7.28
N THR A 39 -14.54 -3.56 -7.54
CA THR A 39 -13.87 -2.79 -6.48
C THR A 39 -14.88 -1.95 -5.71
N GLU A 40 -15.71 -1.19 -6.41
CA GLU A 40 -16.71 -0.30 -5.80
C GLU A 40 -17.78 -1.10 -5.05
N GLY A 41 -18.34 -2.14 -5.68
CA GLY A 41 -19.46 -2.91 -5.14
C GLY A 41 -19.10 -4.04 -4.17
N THR A 42 -17.81 -4.37 -4.01
CA THR A 42 -17.36 -5.43 -3.09
C THR A 42 -16.30 -4.93 -2.12
N THR A 43 -15.26 -4.26 -2.61
CA THR A 43 -14.10 -3.87 -1.80
C THR A 43 -14.37 -2.60 -1.01
N PHE A 44 -14.89 -1.55 -1.64
CA PHE A 44 -15.12 -0.26 -0.99
C PHE A 44 -16.37 -0.19 -0.10
N VAL A 45 -17.29 -1.15 -0.24
CA VAL A 45 -18.42 -1.32 0.68
C VAL A 45 -18.06 -2.09 1.95
N ASP A 46 -16.89 -2.76 1.98
CA ASP A 46 -16.42 -3.43 3.18
C ASP A 46 -15.99 -2.42 4.25
N LYS A 47 -16.45 -2.63 5.49
CA LYS A 47 -16.22 -1.70 6.59
C LYS A 47 -14.75 -1.61 6.99
N GLN A 48 -14.01 -2.73 6.97
CA GLN A 48 -12.61 -2.74 7.35
C GLN A 48 -11.77 -2.03 6.29
N VAL A 49 -12.11 -2.20 5.01
CA VAL A 49 -11.49 -1.43 3.92
C VAL A 49 -11.70 0.08 4.12
N ALA A 50 -12.94 0.50 4.38
CA ALA A 50 -13.25 1.90 4.62
C ALA A 50 -12.48 2.46 5.84
N GLU A 51 -12.42 1.71 6.93
CA GLU A 51 -11.68 2.08 8.14
C GLU A 51 -10.18 2.29 7.89
N VAL A 52 -9.54 1.37 7.15
CA VAL A 52 -8.11 1.45 6.85
C VAL A 52 -7.82 2.62 5.90
N ILE A 53 -8.64 2.82 4.87
CA ILE A 53 -8.49 3.96 3.95
C ILE A 53 -8.64 5.28 4.71
N GLU A 54 -9.71 5.46 5.49
CA GLU A 54 -9.94 6.70 6.25
C GLU A 54 -8.84 6.94 7.29
N ARG A 55 -8.29 5.87 7.88
CA ARG A 55 -7.21 5.99 8.86
C ARG A 55 -5.91 6.49 8.23
N HIS A 56 -5.54 5.99 7.06
CA HIS A 56 -4.19 6.17 6.51
C HIS A 56 -4.11 7.12 5.30
N CYS A 57 -5.23 7.39 4.63
CA CYS A 57 -5.23 8.08 3.35
C CYS A 57 -6.23 9.23 3.28
N MET A 58 -6.00 10.14 2.34
CA MET A 58 -7.01 11.03 1.76
C MET A 58 -7.41 10.46 0.38
N PRO A 59 -8.56 9.77 0.26
CA PRO A 59 -8.92 9.06 -0.96
C PRO A 59 -9.60 9.96 -2.00
N ILE A 60 -9.25 9.82 -3.27
CA ILE A 60 -9.91 10.51 -4.39
C ILE A 60 -10.20 9.53 -5.53
N SER A 61 -11.42 9.61 -6.07
CA SER A 61 -11.88 8.83 -7.22
C SER A 61 -11.69 9.66 -8.48
N LEU A 62 -11.03 9.08 -9.48
CA LEU A 62 -10.66 9.76 -10.71
C LEU A 62 -11.13 8.93 -11.91
N SER A 63 -11.95 9.53 -12.77
CA SER A 63 -12.40 8.87 -14.00
C SER A 63 -11.36 9.10 -15.09
N VAL A 64 -10.85 8.02 -15.69
CA VAL A 64 -9.83 8.13 -16.73
C VAL A 64 -10.30 8.93 -17.96
N THR A 65 -11.62 9.02 -18.19
CA THR A 65 -12.21 9.82 -19.28
C THR A 65 -12.37 11.29 -18.92
N ASN A 66 -12.65 11.62 -17.65
CA ASN A 66 -12.94 13.00 -17.24
C ASN A 66 -11.68 13.71 -16.71
N ASP A 67 -10.74 12.94 -16.14
CA ASP A 67 -9.52 13.42 -15.51
C ASP A 67 -8.28 13.20 -16.39
N GLN A 68 -8.40 13.43 -17.71
CA GLN A 68 -7.39 13.05 -18.72
C GLN A 68 -5.97 13.58 -18.42
N ASN A 69 -5.86 14.79 -17.88
CA ASN A 69 -4.56 15.36 -17.48
C ASN A 69 -3.89 14.53 -16.37
N LEU A 70 -4.67 14.05 -15.39
CA LEU A 70 -4.17 13.20 -14.32
C LEU A 70 -3.91 11.77 -14.84
N THR A 71 -4.78 11.24 -15.69
CA THR A 71 -4.59 9.96 -16.39
C THR A 71 -3.25 9.95 -17.13
N ALA A 72 -2.93 11.01 -17.88
CA ALA A 72 -1.67 11.16 -18.59
C ALA A 72 -0.48 11.34 -17.64
N ARG A 73 -0.60 12.22 -16.62
CA ARG A 73 0.45 12.46 -15.61
C ARG A 73 0.90 11.16 -14.94
N TYR A 74 -0.07 10.35 -14.52
CA TYR A 74 0.19 9.08 -13.82
C TYR A 74 0.28 7.89 -14.77
N LYS A 75 0.28 8.08 -16.10
CA LYS A 75 0.47 7.00 -17.09
C LYS A 75 -0.45 5.81 -16.80
N ILE A 76 -1.75 6.07 -16.77
CA ILE A 76 -2.75 5.06 -16.45
C ILE A 76 -3.10 4.27 -17.71
N ASP A 77 -2.62 3.04 -17.78
CA ASP A 77 -2.83 2.14 -18.93
C ASP A 77 -3.94 1.11 -18.69
N LEU A 78 -4.32 0.88 -17.43
CA LEU A 78 -5.34 -0.11 -17.04
C LEU A 78 -6.16 0.40 -15.85
N THR A 79 -7.42 -0.02 -15.77
CA THR A 79 -8.30 0.25 -14.62
C THR A 79 -8.86 -1.05 -14.04
N PRO A 80 -9.08 -1.14 -12.72
CA PRO A 80 -8.77 -0.11 -11.72
C PRO A 80 -7.25 0.00 -11.48
N THR A 81 -6.76 1.22 -11.27
CA THR A 81 -5.37 1.46 -10.82
C THR A 81 -5.41 2.28 -9.55
N PHE A 82 -4.59 1.90 -8.59
CA PHE A 82 -4.47 2.57 -7.30
C PHE A 82 -3.05 3.09 -7.14
N ILE A 83 -2.94 4.34 -6.70
CA ILE A 83 -1.65 5.00 -6.50
C ILE A 83 -1.66 5.68 -5.14
N LEU A 84 -0.63 5.42 -4.34
CA LEU A 84 -0.32 6.24 -3.18
C LEU A 84 0.64 7.35 -3.59
N THR A 85 0.26 8.60 -3.31
CA THR A 85 1.15 9.75 -3.47
C THR A 85 1.40 10.43 -2.13
N ASP A 86 2.50 11.18 -2.05
CA ASP A 86 2.62 12.19 -1.01
C ASP A 86 1.72 13.40 -1.27
N CYS A 87 1.76 14.39 -0.37
CA CYS A 87 1.00 15.64 -0.47
C CYS A 87 1.49 16.63 -1.54
N GLU A 88 2.47 16.24 -2.36
CA GLU A 88 2.95 16.98 -3.53
C GLU A 88 2.57 16.26 -4.83
N GLY A 89 1.84 15.15 -4.73
CA GLY A 89 1.44 14.32 -5.86
C GLY A 89 2.60 13.54 -6.46
N ARG A 90 3.67 13.27 -5.69
CA ARG A 90 4.70 12.31 -6.12
C ARG A 90 4.22 10.90 -5.84
N GLU A 91 4.19 10.08 -6.88
CA GLU A 91 3.88 8.66 -6.77
C GLU A 91 4.91 7.94 -5.90
N LEU A 92 4.42 7.21 -4.91
CA LEU A 92 5.22 6.41 -3.99
C LEU A 92 5.04 4.92 -4.26
N GLU A 93 3.80 4.47 -4.43
CA GLU A 93 3.46 3.07 -4.66
C GLU A 93 2.25 2.95 -5.57
N ARG A 94 2.19 1.84 -6.32
CA ARG A 94 1.10 1.52 -7.26
C ARG A 94 0.74 0.06 -7.19
N TRP A 95 -0.56 -0.23 -7.33
CA TRP A 95 -1.03 -1.56 -7.71
C TRP A 95 -2.18 -1.44 -8.70
N VAL A 96 -2.38 -2.49 -9.49
CA VAL A 96 -3.31 -2.50 -10.63
C VAL A 96 -4.20 -3.72 -10.53
N GLY A 97 -5.47 -3.55 -10.88
CA GLY A 97 -6.46 -4.61 -10.90
C GLY A 97 -7.26 -4.73 -9.59
N PHE A 98 -8.35 -5.48 -9.69
CA PHE A 98 -9.24 -5.73 -8.56
C PHE A 98 -8.57 -6.62 -7.50
N LEU A 99 -8.81 -6.29 -6.24
CA LEU A 99 -8.54 -7.15 -5.08
C LEU A 99 -9.79 -7.23 -4.20
N PRO A 100 -10.17 -8.42 -3.69
CA PRO A 100 -11.23 -8.54 -2.68
C PRO A 100 -10.81 -7.87 -1.36
N PRO A 101 -11.76 -7.63 -0.42
CA PRO A 101 -11.53 -6.80 0.77
C PRO A 101 -10.27 -7.14 1.58
N GLU A 102 -10.05 -8.41 1.90
CA GLU A 102 -8.89 -8.85 2.68
C GLU A 102 -7.56 -8.56 1.97
N ASP A 103 -7.47 -8.95 0.70
CA ASP A 103 -6.26 -8.75 -0.11
C ASP A 103 -5.99 -7.26 -0.35
N PHE A 104 -7.05 -6.45 -0.51
CA PHE A 104 -6.91 -5.00 -0.64
C PHE A 104 -6.30 -4.37 0.61
N ILE A 105 -6.75 -4.78 1.81
CA ILE A 105 -6.18 -4.28 3.07
C ILE A 105 -4.70 -4.69 3.17
N ILE A 106 -4.37 -5.94 2.89
CA ILE A 106 -2.99 -6.45 2.90
C ILE A 106 -2.11 -5.65 1.92
N GLN A 107 -2.59 -5.44 0.69
CA GLN A 107 -1.89 -4.68 -0.34
C GLN A 107 -1.70 -3.21 0.08
N LEU A 108 -2.72 -2.59 0.69
CA LEU A 108 -2.64 -1.21 1.17
C LEU A 108 -1.61 -1.08 2.30
N TYR A 109 -1.59 -1.98 3.28
CA TYR A 109 -0.54 -1.96 4.32
C TYR A 109 0.86 -2.19 3.74
N LEU A 110 0.99 -3.07 2.75
CA LEU A 110 2.28 -3.31 2.10
C LEU A 110 2.77 -2.03 1.41
N ALA A 111 1.90 -1.37 0.64
CA ALA A 111 2.19 -0.11 -0.02
C ALA A 111 2.49 1.02 0.98
N LEU A 112 1.74 1.14 2.08
CA LEU A 112 2.03 2.09 3.15
C LEU A 112 3.42 1.86 3.76
N GLY A 113 3.78 0.60 4.01
CA GLY A 113 5.08 0.23 4.56
C GLY A 113 6.25 0.57 3.62
N LEU A 114 6.11 0.24 2.33
CA LEU A 114 7.13 0.54 1.31
C LEU A 114 7.27 2.05 1.08
N ALA A 115 6.16 2.77 0.95
CA ALA A 115 6.13 4.23 0.84
C ALA A 115 6.85 4.90 2.04
N ALA A 116 6.57 4.43 3.26
CA ALA A 116 7.24 4.93 4.46
C ALA A 116 8.74 4.58 4.47
N PHE A 117 9.10 3.35 4.07
CA PHE A 117 10.50 2.91 3.99
C PHE A 117 11.32 3.77 3.03
N HIS A 118 10.82 4.02 1.82
CA HIS A 118 11.49 4.86 0.81
C HIS A 118 11.64 6.31 1.26
N ARG A 119 10.72 6.80 2.11
CA ARG A 119 10.78 8.12 2.75
C ARG A 119 11.59 8.14 4.04
N LYS A 120 12.28 7.05 4.38
CA LYS A 120 13.07 6.88 5.62
C LYS A 120 12.24 7.01 6.92
N ARG A 121 10.92 6.86 6.84
CA ARG A 121 10.01 6.83 7.99
C ARG A 121 9.98 5.42 8.59
N PHE A 122 11.11 4.98 9.14
CA PHE A 122 11.30 3.58 9.53
C PHE A 122 10.35 3.11 10.63
N LYS A 123 9.92 3.99 11.53
CA LYS A 123 8.90 3.66 12.54
C LYS A 123 7.57 3.28 11.90
N ASP A 124 7.10 4.07 10.93
CA ASP A 124 5.83 3.85 10.25
C ASP A 124 5.91 2.65 9.30
N ALA A 125 7.04 2.49 8.61
CA ALA A 125 7.31 1.33 7.77
C ALA A 125 7.23 0.03 8.58
N ARG A 126 7.89 0.00 9.74
CA ARG A 126 7.86 -1.13 10.67
C ARG A 126 6.43 -1.46 11.10
N ALA A 127 5.66 -0.46 11.56
CA ALA A 127 4.30 -0.67 12.02
C ALA A 127 3.39 -1.29 10.93
N ALA A 128 3.53 -0.84 9.69
CA ALA A 128 2.75 -1.37 8.57
C ALA A 128 3.13 -2.83 8.23
N PHE A 129 4.43 -3.15 8.22
CA PHE A 129 4.89 -4.52 7.96
C PHE A 129 4.54 -5.47 9.12
N GLU A 130 4.68 -5.03 10.37
CA GLU A 130 4.28 -5.80 11.56
C GLU A 130 2.78 -6.14 11.52
N TRP A 131 1.93 -5.19 11.12
CA TRP A 131 0.50 -5.45 10.97
C TRP A 131 0.23 -6.64 10.03
N ILE A 132 0.90 -6.71 8.87
CA ILE A 132 0.74 -7.83 7.92
C ILE A 132 1.22 -9.14 8.55
N ILE A 133 2.39 -9.10 9.20
CA ILE A 133 3.02 -10.30 9.77
C ILE A 133 2.18 -10.88 10.91
N ASP A 134 1.61 -10.03 11.76
CA ASP A 134 0.87 -10.45 12.93
C ASP A 134 -0.57 -10.86 12.57
N ASN A 135 -1.22 -10.15 11.66
CA ASN A 135 -2.63 -10.39 11.34
C ASN A 135 -2.84 -11.32 10.14
N ARG A 136 -1.89 -11.34 9.19
CA ARG A 136 -2.01 -12.08 7.92
C ARG A 136 -0.72 -12.84 7.56
N PRO A 137 -0.17 -13.67 8.48
CA PRO A 137 1.13 -14.33 8.31
C PRO A 137 1.20 -15.32 7.14
N ASN A 138 0.06 -15.77 6.60
CA ASN A 138 -0.01 -16.71 5.49
C ASN A 138 -0.34 -16.04 4.14
N SER A 139 -0.48 -14.71 4.13
CA SER A 139 -0.72 -13.97 2.88
C SER A 139 0.52 -13.97 1.99
N VAL A 140 0.30 -13.80 0.68
CA VAL A 140 1.38 -13.68 -0.32
C VAL A 140 2.31 -12.48 -0.08
N ALA A 141 1.82 -11.45 0.63
CA ALA A 141 2.60 -10.26 0.99
C ALA A 141 3.45 -10.45 2.25
N ALA A 142 3.14 -11.44 3.11
CA ALA A 142 3.83 -11.61 4.39
C ALA A 142 5.35 -11.84 4.26
N PRO A 143 5.85 -12.64 3.30
CA PRO A 143 7.29 -12.76 3.08
C PRO A 143 7.95 -11.43 2.69
N GLN A 144 7.32 -10.64 1.82
CA GLN A 144 7.80 -9.32 1.44
C GLN A 144 7.83 -8.35 2.63
N ALA A 145 6.74 -8.31 3.40
CA ALA A 145 6.64 -7.50 4.59
C ALA A 145 7.75 -7.87 5.60
N ARG A 146 8.00 -9.16 5.83
CA ARG A 146 9.07 -9.64 6.72
C ARG A 146 10.46 -9.26 6.23
N TYR A 147 10.71 -9.35 4.92
CA TYR A 147 11.96 -8.89 4.31
C TYR A 147 12.20 -7.42 4.62
N TYR A 148 11.26 -6.54 4.26
CA TYR A 148 11.41 -5.11 4.45
C TYR A 148 11.37 -4.67 5.92
N MET A 149 10.68 -5.40 6.79
CA MET A 149 10.76 -5.18 8.24
C MET A 149 12.20 -5.40 8.75
N GLY A 150 12.88 -6.47 8.32
CA GLY A 150 14.28 -6.71 8.64
C GLY A 150 15.19 -5.58 8.17
N VAL A 151 15.03 -5.16 6.92
CA VAL A 151 15.81 -4.04 6.35
C VAL A 151 15.52 -2.73 7.08
N THR A 152 14.26 -2.49 7.47
CA THR A 152 13.84 -1.31 8.24
C THR A 152 14.52 -1.25 9.61
N LEU A 153 14.58 -2.39 10.32
CA LEU A 153 15.27 -2.49 11.61
C LEU A 153 16.78 -2.27 11.46
N TYR A 154 17.39 -2.88 10.46
CA TYR A 154 18.81 -2.64 10.16
C TYR A 154 19.09 -1.17 9.83
N LYS A 155 18.30 -0.56 8.94
CA LYS A 155 18.48 0.86 8.53
C LYS A 155 18.29 1.85 9.67
N SER A 156 17.47 1.52 10.67
CA SER A 156 17.22 2.39 11.83
C SER A 156 18.26 2.23 12.95
N THR A 157 18.94 1.09 13.04
CA THR A 157 19.86 0.78 14.16
C THR A 157 21.33 0.67 13.74
N GLY A 158 21.61 0.35 12.48
CA GLY A 158 22.92 -0.06 12.00
C GLY A 158 23.29 -1.51 12.37
N ASP A 159 22.45 -2.24 13.11
CA ASP A 159 22.75 -3.59 13.58
C ASP A 159 22.40 -4.66 12.53
N THR A 160 23.43 -5.26 11.96
CA THR A 160 23.31 -6.33 10.95
C THR A 160 22.66 -7.61 11.49
N SER A 161 22.59 -7.79 12.81
CA SER A 161 21.94 -8.95 13.43
C SER A 161 20.45 -9.02 13.11
N HIS A 162 19.80 -7.89 12.81
CA HIS A 162 18.41 -7.86 12.34
C HIS A 162 18.23 -8.57 11.01
N LEU A 163 19.17 -8.41 10.07
CA LEU A 163 19.12 -9.06 8.76
C LEU A 163 19.27 -10.58 8.90
N LYS A 164 20.24 -11.04 9.71
CA LYS A 164 20.47 -12.47 10.00
C LYS A 164 19.24 -13.13 10.64
N ARG A 165 18.65 -12.46 11.64
CA ARG A 165 17.42 -12.93 12.30
C ARG A 165 16.25 -13.01 11.32
N THR A 166 16.09 -12.00 10.45
CA THR A 166 15.06 -12.00 9.41
C THR A 166 15.24 -13.16 8.43
N TRP A 167 16.46 -13.39 7.93
CA TRP A 167 16.74 -14.54 7.06
C TRP A 167 16.36 -15.86 7.73
N THR A 168 16.77 -16.08 8.97
CA THR A 168 16.47 -17.33 9.71
C THR A 168 14.96 -17.53 9.84
N ALA A 169 14.22 -16.48 10.22
CA ALA A 169 12.77 -16.54 10.33
C ALA A 169 12.09 -16.83 8.98
N MET A 170 12.54 -16.18 7.90
CA MET A 170 12.00 -16.37 6.56
C MET A 170 12.29 -17.77 6.01
N ARG A 171 13.51 -18.27 6.19
CA ARG A 171 13.88 -19.64 5.79
C ARG A 171 13.00 -20.68 6.47
N ASN A 172 12.67 -20.48 7.74
CA ASN A 172 11.85 -21.44 8.50
C ASN A 172 10.36 -21.35 8.12
N ARG A 173 9.83 -20.16 7.83
CA ARG A 173 8.38 -19.95 7.59
C ARG A 173 7.99 -20.00 6.11
N TYR A 174 8.87 -19.52 5.23
CA TYR A 174 8.62 -19.36 3.79
C TYR A 174 9.82 -19.85 2.97
N PRO A 175 10.30 -21.11 3.15
CA PRO A 175 11.60 -21.57 2.64
C PRO A 175 11.80 -21.37 1.13
N ASN A 176 10.74 -21.50 0.34
CA ASN A 176 10.80 -21.48 -1.12
C ASN A 176 10.35 -20.14 -1.74
N ASP A 177 9.99 -19.16 -0.92
CA ASP A 177 9.45 -17.88 -1.38
C ASP A 177 10.52 -17.00 -2.07
N PHE A 178 10.09 -16.18 -3.03
CA PHE A 178 10.96 -15.26 -3.75
C PHE A 178 11.72 -14.30 -2.83
N TRP A 179 11.04 -13.74 -1.82
CA TRP A 179 11.67 -12.81 -0.86
C TRP A 179 12.62 -13.53 0.09
N THR A 180 12.36 -14.79 0.40
CA THR A 180 13.29 -15.63 1.16
C THR A 180 14.58 -15.83 0.36
N LYS A 181 14.49 -16.13 -0.95
CA LYS A 181 15.69 -16.21 -1.81
C LYS A 181 16.51 -14.91 -1.78
N LYS A 182 15.87 -13.74 -1.80
CA LYS A 182 16.57 -12.45 -1.66
C LYS A 182 17.23 -12.28 -0.29
N ALA A 183 16.57 -12.71 0.78
CA ALA A 183 17.09 -12.64 2.15
C ALA A 183 18.30 -13.56 2.40
N SER A 184 18.53 -14.56 1.54
CA SER A 184 19.69 -15.48 1.66
C SER A 184 21.05 -14.78 1.58
N ALA A 185 21.10 -13.55 1.04
CA ALA A 185 22.28 -12.69 1.09
C ALA A 185 22.69 -12.29 2.51
N TRP A 186 21.84 -12.53 3.52
CA TRP A 186 22.10 -12.27 4.93
C TRP A 186 22.30 -13.55 5.76
N SER A 187 22.55 -14.67 5.07
CA SER A 187 22.87 -15.95 5.71
C SER A 187 24.12 -15.91 6.57
#